data_AF-A0A4W3J957-F1
#
_entry.id   AF-A0A4W3J957-F1
#
_cell.length_a   1.000
_cell.length_b   1.000
_cell.length_c   1.000
_cell.angle_alpha   90.00
_cell.angle_beta   90.00
_cell.angle_gamma   90.00
#
_symmetry.space_group_name_H-M   'P 1'
#
loop_
_entity.id
_entity.type
_entity.pdbx_description
1 polymer ?
#
loop_
_entity_poly.entity_id
_entity_poly.type
_entity_poly.pdbx_seq_one_letter_code
_entity_poly.pdbx_strand_id
1 'polypeptide(L)'
;MRRSAIQCCRALLHTNYITANTAPQSPATHSPGTGLKRGFFTTGVSQSYNSRRVEITSPEQRKAFFDTHVLVLELQANGFKKEQAEAIVTVIANLTSANMESMYKDMVTKPQQEIMLQQIMAHLDSIRKDMVILEKSEFSNLRTENEKIKIELGHVKRHLVDEVKKMRADTTLDLNLEKSRIVDMFRDQEKQLMATKTEFTELNADTALGVAETNKKIDTDIALLKTMLESLKLETVRYLAASVFTCLAIALGLYRMWQK
;
A
#
# COMPACT_ATOMS: atom_id res chain seq x y z
N MET A 1 19.59 -13.94 33.35
CA MET A 1 19.33 -13.86 31.88
C MET A 1 17.97 -14.44 31.45
N ARG A 2 17.48 -15.56 32.01
CA ARG A 2 16.19 -16.19 31.61
C ARG A 2 14.93 -15.30 31.71
N ARG A 3 14.88 -14.33 32.64
CA ARG A 3 13.74 -13.39 32.75
C ARG A 3 13.65 -12.41 31.58
N SER A 4 14.76 -12.12 30.89
CA SER A 4 14.80 -11.16 29.78
C SER A 4 14.21 -11.73 28.48
N ALA A 5 14.44 -13.02 28.21
CA ALA A 5 13.93 -13.69 27.01
C ALA A 5 12.40 -13.83 27.02
N ILE A 6 11.81 -14.20 28.17
CA ILE A 6 10.35 -14.31 28.34
C ILE A 6 9.69 -12.92 28.21
N GLN A 7 10.33 -11.88 28.75
CA GLN A 7 9.84 -10.51 28.66
C GLN A 7 9.90 -9.96 27.23
N CYS A 8 10.91 -10.36 26.45
CA CYS A 8 11.04 -10.01 25.03
C CYS A 8 9.92 -10.63 24.18
N CYS A 9 9.58 -11.91 24.41
CA CYS A 9 8.43 -12.55 23.74
C CYS A 9 7.10 -11.87 24.07
N ARG A 10 6.89 -11.47 25.34
CA ARG A 10 5.68 -10.75 25.75
C ARG A 10 5.56 -9.38 25.09
N ALA A 11 6.67 -8.65 24.95
CA ALA A 11 6.70 -7.33 24.29
C ALA A 11 6.46 -7.41 22.77
N LEU A 12 6.98 -8.44 22.10
CA LEU A 12 6.77 -8.65 20.66
C LEU A 12 5.32 -9.06 20.33
N LEU A 13 4.67 -9.82 21.21
CA LEU A 13 3.24 -10.16 21.05
C LEU A 13 2.33 -8.94 21.25
N HIS A 14 2.61 -8.09 22.25
CA HIS A 14 1.81 -6.89 22.50
C HIS A 14 1.92 -5.84 21.39
N THR A 15 3.12 -5.65 20.82
CA THR A 15 3.35 -4.68 19.74
C THR A 15 2.63 -5.10 18.44
N ASN A 16 2.60 -6.40 18.13
CA ASN A 16 1.87 -6.92 16.96
C ASN A 16 0.35 -6.85 17.14
N TYR A 17 -0.17 -7.05 18.36
CA TYR A 17 -1.61 -6.92 18.64
C TYR A 17 -2.12 -5.48 18.49
N ILE A 18 -1.33 -4.47 18.88
CA ILE A 18 -1.73 -3.06 18.79
C ILE A 18 -1.64 -2.53 17.34
N THR A 19 -0.66 -3.01 16.56
CA THR A 19 -0.49 -2.58 15.16
C THR A 19 -1.59 -3.14 14.25
N ALA A 20 -2.19 -4.29 14.59
CA ALA A 20 -3.29 -4.88 13.84
C ALA A 20 -4.65 -4.17 14.04
N ASN A 21 -4.85 -3.46 15.16
CA ASN A 21 -6.13 -2.85 15.51
C ASN A 21 -6.22 -1.34 15.23
N THR A 22 -5.19 -0.73 14.64
CA THR A 22 -5.16 0.71 14.37
C THR A 22 -4.90 1.00 12.89
N ALA A 23 -5.87 0.67 12.04
CA ALA A 23 -5.92 1.15 10.66
C ALA A 23 -7.25 1.89 10.42
N PRO A 24 -7.23 3.11 9.83
CA PRO A 24 -8.44 3.92 9.61
C PRO A 24 -9.33 3.33 8.50
N GLN A 25 -10.64 3.40 8.71
CA GLN A 25 -11.71 2.96 7.79
C GLN A 25 -11.92 3.93 6.62
N SER A 26 -11.94 3.43 5.37
CA SER A 26 -12.80 3.89 4.25
C SER A 26 -12.66 2.97 3.01
N PRO A 27 -13.56 3.01 2.00
CA PRO A 27 -14.54 1.95 1.77
C PRO A 27 -14.24 1.07 0.53
N ALA A 28 -15.03 -0.01 0.47
CA ALA A 28 -14.87 -1.23 -0.30
C ALA A 28 -14.98 -1.09 -1.83
N THR A 29 -14.17 -1.89 -2.53
CA THR A 29 -14.45 -2.39 -3.88
C THR A 29 -14.10 -3.88 -3.95
N HIS A 30 -15.07 -4.69 -4.41
CA HIS A 30 -15.01 -6.14 -4.52
C HIS A 30 -14.11 -6.63 -5.67
N SER A 31 -13.26 -7.64 -5.43
CA SER A 31 -13.14 -8.86 -6.25
C SER A 31 -12.10 -9.85 -5.70
N PRO A 32 -12.20 -11.16 -6.04
CA PRO A 32 -11.66 -12.26 -5.23
C PRO A 32 -10.42 -12.96 -5.84
N GLY A 33 -9.66 -13.63 -4.98
CA GLY A 33 -8.51 -14.50 -5.32
C GLY A 33 -7.19 -13.84 -4.91
N THR A 34 -6.28 -14.44 -4.15
CA THR A 34 -5.95 -15.87 -4.00
C THR A 34 -5.25 -16.01 -2.64
N GLY A 35 -5.76 -16.90 -1.78
CA GLY A 35 -5.18 -17.14 -0.46
C GLY A 35 -3.84 -17.88 -0.56
N LEU A 36 -2.74 -17.15 -0.42
CA LEU A 36 -1.41 -17.74 -0.25
C LEU A 36 -1.29 -18.22 1.20
N LYS A 37 -1.71 -19.47 1.45
CA LYS A 37 -1.52 -20.15 2.74
C LYS A 37 -0.02 -20.30 3.01
N ARG A 38 0.49 -19.48 3.93
CA ARG A 38 1.81 -19.62 4.54
C ARG A 38 1.81 -20.88 5.40
N GLY A 39 2.28 -22.00 4.85
CA GLY A 39 2.50 -23.23 5.58
C GLY A 39 3.63 -23.05 6.59
N PHE A 40 3.29 -23.04 7.88
CA PHE A 40 4.25 -23.39 8.93
C PHE A 40 4.56 -24.87 8.77
N PHE A 41 5.73 -25.19 8.23
CA PHE A 41 6.26 -26.55 8.29
C PHE A 41 6.69 -26.80 9.74
N THR A 42 5.79 -27.32 10.56
CA THR A 42 6.17 -27.99 11.79
C THR A 42 6.85 -29.29 11.35
N THR A 43 8.16 -29.35 11.49
CA THR A 43 8.93 -30.58 11.35
C THR A 43 8.33 -31.62 12.31
N GLY A 44 7.63 -32.59 11.73
CA GLY A 44 7.10 -33.74 12.48
C GLY A 44 8.27 -34.59 12.96
N VAL A 45 8.74 -34.36 14.18
CA VAL A 45 9.63 -35.28 14.88
C VAL A 45 8.77 -36.44 15.39
N SER A 46 8.47 -37.39 14.49
CA SER A 46 8.09 -38.73 14.89
C SER A 46 9.37 -39.52 15.10
N GLN A 47 10.10 -39.20 16.19
CA GLN A 47 11.22 -40.01 16.60
C GLN A 47 10.68 -41.06 17.56
N SER A 48 10.40 -42.24 17.00
CA SER A 48 10.08 -43.43 17.77
C SER A 48 11.15 -43.62 18.85
N TYR A 49 10.80 -43.38 20.10
CA TYR A 49 11.66 -43.68 21.24
C TYR A 49 11.86 -45.18 21.25
N ASN A 50 13.00 -45.61 20.74
CA ASN A 50 13.40 -47.00 20.68
C ASN A 50 13.82 -47.37 22.11
N SER A 51 12.82 -47.71 22.94
CA SER A 51 13.05 -48.35 24.23
C SER A 51 13.72 -49.69 23.93
N ARG A 52 15.05 -49.70 23.89
CA ARG A 52 15.82 -50.94 23.96
C ARG A 52 15.31 -51.68 25.19
N ARG A 53 14.68 -52.84 24.97
CA ARG A 53 14.37 -53.76 26.05
C ARG A 53 15.69 -54.07 26.76
N VAL A 54 15.78 -53.63 28.01
CA VAL A 54 16.91 -53.98 28.87
C VAL A 54 16.68 -55.42 29.27
N GLU A 55 17.31 -56.33 28.55
CA GLU A 55 17.24 -57.78 28.78
C GLU A 55 17.89 -58.12 30.13
N ILE A 56 17.17 -58.88 30.97
CA ILE A 56 17.63 -59.21 32.34
C ILE A 56 18.61 -60.37 32.30
N THR A 57 19.65 -60.15 33.09
CA THR A 57 20.71 -61.01 33.62
C THR A 57 20.36 -62.47 33.94
N SER A 58 21.46 -63.26 33.89
CA SER A 58 21.69 -64.66 34.25
C SER A 58 20.70 -65.33 35.23
N PRO A 59 20.29 -66.60 34.96
CA PRO A 59 19.44 -67.40 35.84
C PRO A 59 20.07 -67.76 37.20
N GLU A 60 21.34 -67.44 37.46
CA GLU A 60 22.07 -67.84 38.68
C GLU A 60 21.58 -67.20 39.99
N GLN A 61 20.82 -66.10 39.94
CA GLN A 61 20.25 -65.47 41.14
C GLN A 61 18.95 -66.13 41.64
N ARG A 62 18.41 -67.12 40.91
CA ARG A 62 17.17 -67.83 41.23
C ARG A 62 17.39 -68.97 42.22
N LYS A 63 18.12 -68.73 43.31
CA LYS A 63 18.43 -69.77 44.30
C LYS A 63 17.34 -69.79 45.37
N ALA A 64 16.57 -70.87 45.40
CA ALA A 64 15.70 -71.20 46.51
C ALA A 64 16.54 -71.35 47.80
N PHE A 65 16.27 -70.53 48.82
CA PHE A 65 16.98 -70.58 50.11
C PHE A 65 16.42 -71.61 51.08
N PHE A 66 15.48 -72.46 50.65
CA PHE A 66 14.90 -73.49 51.51
C PHE A 66 15.71 -74.78 51.44
N ASP A 67 16.12 -75.27 52.61
CA ASP A 67 16.75 -76.58 52.75
C ASP A 67 15.67 -77.67 52.72
N THR A 68 15.55 -78.33 51.56
CA THR A 68 14.62 -79.43 51.32
C THR A 68 14.79 -80.57 52.33
N HIS A 69 16.01 -80.83 52.78
CA HIS A 69 16.30 -81.95 53.68
C HIS A 69 15.84 -81.65 55.10
N VAL A 70 16.05 -80.42 55.60
CA VAL A 70 15.60 -80.01 56.94
C VAL A 70 14.08 -80.06 57.03
N LEU A 71 13.38 -79.59 55.99
CA LEU A 71 11.91 -79.63 55.93
C LEU A 71 11.36 -81.06 55.96
N VAL A 72 12.00 -82.00 55.26
CA VAL A 72 11.58 -83.41 55.26
C VAL A 72 11.78 -84.04 56.64
N LEU A 73 12.88 -83.75 57.33
CA LEU A 73 13.12 -84.25 58.70
C LEU A 73 12.10 -83.68 59.70
N GLU A 74 11.77 -82.40 59.57
CA GLU A 74 10.79 -81.74 60.45
C GLU A 74 9.38 -82.32 60.23
N LEU A 75 8.99 -82.61 58.99
CA LEU A 75 7.72 -83.28 58.69
C LEU A 75 7.70 -84.72 59.23
N GLN A 76 8.81 -85.46 59.13
CA GLN A 76 8.91 -86.80 59.72
C GLN A 76 8.77 -86.78 61.24
N ALA A 77 9.39 -85.80 61.91
CA ALA A 77 9.28 -85.62 63.35
C ALA A 77 7.83 -85.31 63.81
N ASN A 78 7.03 -84.71 62.93
CA ASN A 78 5.60 -84.42 63.16
C ASN A 78 4.65 -85.57 62.76
N GLY A 79 5.18 -86.78 62.51
CA GLY A 79 4.37 -87.99 62.29
C GLY A 79 4.03 -88.31 60.83
N PHE A 80 4.62 -87.62 59.85
CA PHE A 80 4.47 -87.95 58.44
C PHE A 80 5.41 -89.08 58.00
N LYS A 81 4.93 -89.98 57.14
CA LYS A 81 5.81 -90.97 56.50
C LYS A 81 6.80 -90.26 55.59
N LYS A 82 8.01 -90.79 55.44
CA LYS A 82 9.08 -90.23 54.61
C LYS A 82 8.61 -89.86 53.19
N GLU A 83 7.89 -90.77 52.55
CA GLU A 83 7.32 -90.59 51.20
C GLU A 83 6.32 -89.42 51.13
N GLN A 84 5.52 -89.23 52.18
CA GLN A 84 4.54 -88.14 52.26
C GLN A 84 5.23 -86.80 52.53
N ALA A 85 6.23 -86.78 53.41
CA ALA A 85 7.04 -85.60 53.68
C ALA A 85 7.79 -85.13 52.42
N GLU A 86 8.43 -86.04 51.68
CA GLU A 86 9.13 -85.72 50.42
C GLU A 86 8.17 -85.20 49.34
N ALA A 87 6.98 -85.79 49.21
CA ALA A 87 5.96 -85.31 48.26
C ALA A 87 5.49 -83.88 48.58
N ILE A 88 5.21 -83.58 49.86
CA ILE A 88 4.77 -82.25 50.30
C ILE A 88 5.87 -81.21 50.03
N VAL A 89 7.11 -81.52 50.40
CA VAL A 89 8.24 -80.60 50.19
C VAL A 89 8.52 -80.38 48.71
N THR A 90 8.34 -81.40 47.86
CA THR A 90 8.49 -81.28 46.40
C THR A 90 7.43 -80.34 45.81
N VAL A 91 6.18 -80.44 46.26
CA VAL A 91 5.11 -79.53 45.83
C VAL A 91 5.40 -78.09 46.27
N ILE A 92 5.85 -77.89 47.51
CA ILE A 92 6.23 -76.56 48.03
C ILE A 92 7.41 -75.98 47.25
N ALA A 93 8.43 -76.79 46.95
CA ALA A 93 9.58 -76.37 46.16
C ALA A 93 9.18 -75.96 44.74
N ASN A 94 8.30 -76.72 44.09
CA ASN A 94 7.79 -76.41 42.76
C ASN A 94 6.93 -75.14 42.76
N LEU A 95 6.01 -75.00 43.72
CA LEU A 95 5.16 -73.81 43.85
C LEU A 95 5.99 -72.55 44.14
N THR A 96 6.99 -72.65 45.03
CA THR A 96 7.86 -71.52 45.36
C THR A 96 8.73 -71.12 44.17
N SER A 97 9.25 -72.11 43.43
CA SER A 97 10.03 -71.86 42.21
C SER A 97 9.18 -71.17 41.13
N ALA A 98 7.95 -71.65 40.91
CA ALA A 98 7.01 -71.04 39.96
C ALA A 98 6.58 -69.62 40.38
N ASN A 99 6.32 -69.40 41.66
CA ASN A 99 5.98 -68.07 42.18
C ASN A 99 7.16 -67.09 42.08
N MET A 100 8.37 -67.51 42.41
CA MET A 100 9.58 -66.71 42.24
C MET A 100 9.80 -66.34 40.77
N GLU A 101 9.62 -67.28 39.84
CA GLU A 101 9.76 -67.01 38.40
C GLU A 101 8.75 -65.95 37.91
N SER A 102 7.49 -66.02 38.35
CA SER A 102 6.50 -64.99 38.04
C SER A 102 6.87 -63.64 38.63
N MET A 103 7.30 -63.60 39.90
CA MET A 103 7.69 -62.35 40.56
C MET A 103 8.91 -61.70 39.89
N TYR A 104 9.94 -62.47 39.52
CA TYR A 104 11.12 -61.92 38.85
C TYR A 104 10.85 -61.42 37.44
N LYS A 105 9.82 -61.94 36.76
CA LYS A 105 9.38 -61.46 35.45
C LYS A 105 8.70 -60.08 35.53
N ASP A 106 7.95 -59.85 36.61
CA ASP A 106 7.20 -58.61 36.81
C ASP A 106 7.98 -57.55 37.60
N MET A 107 9.03 -57.95 38.32
CA MET A 107 9.92 -57.04 39.04
C MET A 107 10.97 -56.40 38.13
N VAL A 108 11.28 -55.14 38.41
CA VAL A 108 12.39 -54.41 37.78
C VAL A 108 13.64 -54.58 38.62
N THR A 109 14.73 -55.02 38.00
CA THR A 109 16.03 -55.17 38.67
C THR A 109 16.72 -53.82 38.82
N LYS A 110 17.53 -53.64 39.88
CA LYS A 110 18.30 -52.40 40.10
C LYS A 110 19.18 -52.02 38.88
N PRO A 111 19.89 -52.95 38.22
CA PRO A 111 20.67 -52.62 37.02
C PRO A 111 19.80 -52.12 35.86
N GLN A 112 18.60 -52.68 35.65
CA GLN A 112 17.68 -52.18 34.63
C GLN A 112 17.19 -50.77 34.91
N GLN A 113 16.87 -50.47 36.18
CA GLN A 113 16.45 -49.14 36.58
C GLN A 113 17.57 -48.12 36.33
N GLU A 114 18.83 -48.48 36.62
CA GLU A 114 19.98 -47.62 36.36
C GLU A 114 20.21 -47.36 34.86
N ILE A 115 20.11 -48.40 34.02
CA ILE A 115 20.22 -48.26 32.56
C ILE A 115 19.11 -47.36 32.01
N MET A 116 17.87 -47.55 32.45
CA MET A 116 16.76 -46.69 32.05
C MET A 116 16.99 -45.23 32.48
N LEU A 117 17.48 -45.02 33.70
CA LEU A 117 17.78 -43.68 34.21
C LEU A 117 18.88 -43.01 33.39
N GLN A 118 19.96 -43.73 33.04
CA GLN A 118 21.02 -43.23 32.17
C GLN A 118 20.50 -42.84 30.78
N GLN A 119 19.59 -43.64 30.20
CA GLN A 119 18.94 -43.29 28.93
C GLN A 119 18.12 -42.00 29.05
N ILE A 120 17.30 -41.87 30.09
CA ILE A 120 16.52 -40.65 30.35
C ILE A 120 17.45 -39.44 30.50
N MET A 121 18.53 -39.57 31.26
CA MET A 121 19.52 -38.50 31.43
C MET A 121 20.16 -38.09 30.10
N ALA A 122 20.57 -39.05 29.28
CA ALA A 122 21.13 -38.78 27.96
C ALA A 122 20.12 -38.05 27.04
N HIS A 123 18.85 -38.42 27.10
CA HIS A 123 17.78 -37.72 26.36
C HIS A 123 17.57 -36.29 26.86
N LEU A 124 17.55 -36.07 28.17
CA LEU A 124 17.47 -34.72 28.74
C LEU A 124 18.66 -33.85 28.36
N ASP A 125 19.86 -34.44 28.29
CA ASP A 125 21.07 -33.76 27.85
C ASP A 125 21.01 -33.39 26.36
N SER A 126 20.43 -34.24 25.52
CA SER A 126 20.16 -33.92 24.10
C SER A 126 19.20 -32.74 23.98
N ILE A 127 18.05 -32.79 24.66
CA ILE A 127 17.06 -31.71 24.65
C ILE A 127 17.67 -30.39 25.13
N ARG A 128 18.55 -30.43 26.13
CA ARG A 128 19.26 -29.25 26.62
C ARG A 128 20.19 -28.67 25.56
N LYS A 129 20.91 -29.50 24.80
CA LYS A 129 21.76 -29.05 23.69
C LYS A 129 20.91 -28.38 22.60
N ASP A 130 19.80 -29.01 22.22
CA ASP A 130 18.90 -28.46 21.19
C ASP A 130 18.34 -27.10 21.62
N MET A 131 17.94 -26.95 22.90
CA MET A 131 17.49 -25.67 23.45
C MET A 131 18.58 -24.57 23.35
N VAL A 132 19.83 -24.90 23.68
CA VAL A 132 20.95 -23.95 23.60
C VAL A 132 21.29 -23.59 22.16
N ILE A 133 21.23 -24.55 21.24
CA ILE A 133 21.45 -24.31 19.80
C ILE A 133 20.37 -23.37 19.27
N LEU A 134 19.10 -23.62 19.62
CA LEU A 134 17.98 -22.78 19.21
C LEU A 134 18.14 -21.34 19.73
N GLU A 135 18.48 -21.18 21.01
CA GLU A 135 18.71 -19.87 21.64
C GLU A 135 19.88 -19.10 21.02
N LYS A 136 20.98 -19.79 20.67
CA LYS A 136 22.18 -19.15 20.12
C LYS A 136 22.12 -18.91 18.62
N SER A 137 21.53 -19.82 17.84
CA SER A 137 21.53 -19.75 16.39
C SER A 137 20.29 -19.02 15.88
N GLU A 138 19.11 -19.61 16.07
CA GLU A 138 17.90 -19.13 15.40
C GLU A 138 17.36 -17.84 16.00
N PHE A 139 17.33 -17.74 17.34
CA PHE A 139 16.87 -16.51 17.99
C PHE A 139 17.84 -15.34 17.77
N SER A 140 19.15 -15.60 17.72
CA SER A 140 20.15 -14.57 17.41
C SER A 140 19.99 -14.08 15.97
N ASN A 141 19.86 -15.00 15.01
CA ASN A 141 19.65 -14.68 13.60
C ASN A 141 18.34 -13.91 13.37
N LEU A 142 17.23 -14.34 13.97
CA LEU A 142 15.96 -13.62 13.88
C LEU A 142 16.06 -12.21 14.47
N ARG A 143 16.80 -12.03 15.56
CA ARG A 143 16.98 -10.71 16.17
C ARG A 143 17.82 -9.78 15.28
N THR A 144 18.90 -10.28 14.69
CA THR A 144 19.73 -9.49 13.77
C THR A 144 18.99 -9.15 12.48
N GLU A 145 18.25 -10.10 11.91
CA GLU A 145 17.39 -9.86 10.75
C GLU A 145 16.28 -8.85 11.05
N ASN A 146 15.63 -8.95 12.23
CA ASN A 146 14.60 -8.00 12.63
C ASN A 146 15.16 -6.58 12.76
N GLU A 147 16.34 -6.41 13.39
CA GLU A 147 16.99 -5.11 13.50
C GLU A 147 17.42 -4.56 12.14
N LYS A 148 17.93 -5.43 11.25
CA LYS A 148 18.25 -5.07 9.86
C LYS A 148 17.02 -4.54 9.12
N ILE A 149 15.91 -5.28 9.16
CA ILE A 149 14.64 -4.87 8.53
C ILE A 149 14.16 -3.53 9.09
N LYS A 150 14.30 -3.31 10.39
CA LYS A 150 13.93 -2.04 11.04
C LYS A 150 14.77 -0.86 10.54
N ILE A 151 16.08 -1.06 10.36
CA ILE A 151 16.99 -0.05 9.81
C ILE A 151 16.63 0.25 8.35
N GLU A 152 16.44 -0.77 7.52
CA GLU A 152 16.07 -0.62 6.11
C GLU A 152 14.73 0.09 5.96
N LEU A 153 13.73 -0.26 6.78
CA LEU A 153 12.45 0.43 6.81
C LEU A 153 12.60 1.91 7.18
N GLY A 154 13.43 2.22 8.17
CA GLY A 154 13.75 3.59 8.56
C GLY A 154 14.49 4.37 7.47
N HIS A 155 15.32 3.69 6.68
CA HIS A 155 15.99 4.28 5.52
C HIS A 155 15.01 4.58 4.39
N VAL A 156 14.19 3.60 3.97
CA VAL A 156 13.18 3.76 2.93
C VAL A 156 12.17 4.85 3.30
N LYS A 157 11.71 4.89 4.56
CA LYS A 157 10.81 5.95 5.03
C LYS A 157 11.41 7.35 4.89
N ARG A 158 12.68 7.52 5.27
CA ARG A 158 13.37 8.82 5.13
C ARG A 158 13.53 9.21 3.67
N HIS A 159 14.01 8.27 2.85
CA HIS A 159 14.17 8.48 1.41
C HIS A 159 12.85 8.89 0.74
N LEU A 160 11.74 8.22 1.07
CA LEU A 160 10.43 8.56 0.52
C LEU A 160 9.97 9.97 0.94
N VAL A 161 10.17 10.35 2.21
CA VAL A 161 9.82 11.69 2.68
C VAL A 161 10.65 12.76 1.97
N ASP A 162 11.93 12.52 1.75
CA ASP A 162 12.83 13.47 1.09
C ASP A 162 12.51 13.59 -0.41
N GLU A 163 12.25 12.49 -1.10
CA GLU A 163 11.79 12.50 -2.50
C GLU A 163 10.44 13.21 -2.66
N VAL A 164 9.46 12.96 -1.77
CA VAL A 164 8.18 13.68 -1.81
C VAL A 164 8.35 15.18 -1.58
N LYS A 165 9.26 15.59 -0.68
CA LYS A 165 9.57 17.01 -0.46
C LYS A 165 10.23 17.63 -1.69
N LYS A 166 11.19 16.93 -2.30
CA LYS A 166 11.87 17.37 -3.51
C LYS A 166 10.87 17.51 -4.66
N MET A 167 10.07 16.49 -4.93
CA MET A 167 9.00 16.54 -5.94
C MET A 167 8.04 17.70 -5.70
N ARG A 168 7.62 17.94 -4.45
CA ARG A 168 6.75 19.08 -4.12
C ARG A 168 7.42 20.41 -4.44
N ALA A 169 8.69 20.57 -4.09
CA ALA A 169 9.45 21.79 -4.37
C ALA A 169 9.58 22.00 -5.89
N ASP A 170 9.93 20.94 -6.62
CA ASP A 170 10.07 20.95 -8.08
C ASP A 170 8.74 21.31 -8.77
N THR A 171 7.62 20.68 -8.38
CA THR A 171 6.29 21.02 -8.93
C THR A 171 5.87 22.44 -8.58
N THR A 172 6.17 22.92 -7.37
CA THR A 172 5.84 24.30 -6.98
C THR A 172 6.65 25.30 -7.81
N LEU A 173 7.93 25.01 -8.06
CA LEU A 173 8.78 25.84 -8.91
C LEU A 173 8.27 25.85 -10.35
N ASP A 174 7.95 24.69 -10.90
CA ASP A 174 7.42 24.54 -12.27
C ASP A 174 6.12 25.35 -12.46
N LEU A 175 5.17 25.21 -11.54
CA LEU A 175 3.93 25.99 -11.55
C LEU A 175 4.18 27.49 -11.45
N ASN A 176 5.17 27.92 -10.64
CA ASN A 176 5.50 29.33 -10.51
C ASN A 176 6.14 29.89 -11.79
N LEU A 177 7.00 29.12 -12.45
CA LEU A 177 7.60 29.49 -13.73
C LEU A 177 6.54 29.61 -14.83
N GLU A 178 5.65 28.61 -14.95
CA GLU A 178 4.57 28.64 -15.94
C GLU A 178 3.58 29.77 -15.66
N LYS A 179 3.26 30.02 -14.39
CA LYS A 179 2.44 31.18 -13.99
C LYS A 179 3.09 32.50 -14.41
N SER A 180 4.40 32.66 -14.18
CA SER A 180 5.13 33.86 -14.62
C SER A 180 5.07 34.02 -16.13
N ARG A 181 5.32 32.94 -16.87
CA ARG A 181 5.26 32.91 -18.33
C ARG A 181 3.88 33.32 -18.86
N ILE A 182 2.81 32.78 -18.28
CA ILE A 182 1.43 33.16 -18.65
C ILE A 182 1.17 34.64 -18.39
N VAL A 183 1.62 35.17 -17.24
CA VAL A 183 1.45 36.59 -16.89
C VAL A 183 2.21 37.49 -17.88
N ASP A 184 3.44 37.12 -18.26
CA ASP A 184 4.23 37.89 -19.21
C ASP A 184 3.60 37.87 -20.61
N MET A 185 3.12 36.72 -21.07
CA MET A 185 2.37 36.61 -22.32
C MET A 185 1.09 37.46 -22.30
N PHE A 186 0.34 37.44 -21.19
CA PHE A 186 -0.86 38.25 -21.03
C PHE A 186 -0.55 39.75 -21.07
N ARG A 187 0.52 40.18 -20.39
CA ARG A 187 0.99 41.58 -20.43
C ARG A 187 1.38 42.02 -21.84
N ASP A 188 2.02 41.16 -22.61
CA ASP A 188 2.38 41.49 -23.98
C ASP A 188 1.15 41.56 -24.90
N GLN A 189 0.17 40.68 -24.71
CA GLN A 189 -1.12 40.79 -25.39
C GLN A 189 -1.86 42.07 -25.02
N GLU A 190 -1.86 42.46 -23.75
CA GLU A 190 -2.47 43.71 -23.29
C GLU A 190 -1.79 44.93 -23.93
N LYS A 191 -0.45 44.96 -24.01
CA LYS A 191 0.28 46.03 -24.70
C LYS A 191 -0.09 46.10 -26.18
N GLN A 192 -0.13 44.97 -26.89
CA GLN A 192 -0.53 44.93 -28.30
C GLN A 192 -1.96 45.44 -28.48
N LEU A 193 -2.88 45.01 -27.63
CA LEU A 193 -4.26 45.45 -27.66
C LEU A 193 -4.38 46.96 -27.41
N MET A 194 -3.60 47.51 -26.49
CA MET A 194 -3.55 48.97 -26.28
C MET A 194 -2.98 49.70 -27.49
N ALA A 195 -1.90 49.20 -28.10
CA ALA A 195 -1.31 49.79 -29.31
C ALA A 195 -2.29 49.79 -30.49
N THR A 196 -2.92 48.64 -30.77
CA THR A 196 -3.94 48.55 -31.82
C THR A 196 -5.15 49.43 -31.52
N LYS A 197 -5.56 49.54 -30.25
CA LYS A 197 -6.64 50.46 -29.84
C LYS A 197 -6.26 51.91 -30.10
N THR A 198 -5.02 52.32 -29.78
CA THR A 198 -4.55 53.68 -30.07
C THR A 198 -4.49 53.96 -31.57
N GLU A 199 -3.95 53.04 -32.36
CA GLU A 199 -3.91 53.15 -33.83
C GLU A 199 -5.33 53.25 -34.43
N PHE A 200 -6.26 52.41 -33.95
CA PHE A 200 -7.66 52.47 -34.38
C PHE A 200 -8.30 53.81 -34.04
N THR A 201 -8.06 54.37 -32.85
CA THR A 201 -8.61 55.69 -32.49
C THR A 201 -8.04 56.82 -33.34
N GLU A 202 -6.76 56.75 -33.71
CA GLU A 202 -6.12 57.73 -34.59
C GLU A 202 -6.71 57.65 -36.01
N LEU A 203 -6.79 56.44 -36.58
CA LEU A 203 -7.38 56.23 -37.90
C LEU A 203 -8.86 56.66 -37.95
N ASN A 204 -9.62 56.39 -36.89
CA ASN A 204 -11.00 56.80 -36.79
C ASN A 204 -11.14 58.34 -36.71
N ALA A 205 -10.23 59.01 -36.01
CA ALA A 205 -10.20 60.48 -35.97
C ALA A 205 -9.85 61.07 -37.35
N ASP A 206 -8.87 60.51 -38.05
CA ASP A 206 -8.50 60.91 -39.42
C ASP A 206 -9.67 60.71 -40.40
N THR A 207 -10.32 59.54 -40.33
CA THR A 207 -11.51 59.24 -41.12
C THR A 207 -12.65 60.24 -40.83
N ALA A 208 -12.88 60.57 -39.56
CA ALA A 208 -13.90 61.55 -39.18
C ALA A 208 -13.58 62.96 -39.70
N LEU A 209 -12.30 63.36 -39.69
CA LEU A 209 -11.86 64.62 -40.27
C LEU A 209 -12.06 64.64 -41.80
N GLY A 210 -11.68 63.58 -42.50
CA GLY A 210 -11.89 63.44 -43.94
C GLY A 210 -13.36 63.52 -44.33
N VAL A 211 -14.25 62.85 -43.58
CA VAL A 211 -15.71 62.94 -43.76
C VAL A 211 -16.23 64.36 -43.51
N ALA A 212 -15.73 65.05 -42.48
CA ALA A 212 -16.13 66.43 -42.22
C ALA A 212 -15.66 67.38 -43.34
N GLU A 213 -14.48 67.17 -43.91
CA GLU A 213 -13.98 67.96 -45.04
C GLU A 213 -14.82 67.73 -46.31
N THR A 214 -15.12 66.48 -46.65
CA THR A 214 -15.97 66.17 -47.82
C THR A 214 -17.38 66.70 -47.66
N ASN A 215 -17.97 66.59 -46.47
CA ASN A 215 -19.27 67.20 -46.18
C ASN A 215 -19.25 68.72 -46.37
N LYS A 216 -18.21 69.41 -45.89
CA LYS A 216 -18.05 70.86 -46.13
C LYS A 216 -17.95 71.20 -47.62
N LYS A 217 -17.22 70.40 -48.41
CA LYS A 217 -17.14 70.58 -49.88
C LYS A 217 -18.50 70.39 -50.55
N ILE A 218 -19.24 69.35 -50.14
CA ILE A 218 -20.61 69.11 -50.61
C ILE A 218 -21.51 70.30 -50.28
N ASP A 219 -21.45 70.83 -49.06
CA ASP A 219 -22.25 71.99 -48.66
C ASP A 219 -21.90 73.24 -49.47
N THR A 220 -20.61 73.49 -49.74
CA THR A 220 -20.19 74.60 -50.60
C THR A 220 -20.65 74.43 -52.03
N ASP A 221 -20.54 73.21 -52.59
CA ASP A 221 -21.00 72.93 -53.94
C ASP A 221 -22.52 73.09 -54.05
N ILE A 222 -23.29 72.60 -53.06
CA ILE A 222 -24.75 72.82 -52.98
C ILE A 222 -25.08 74.32 -52.99
N ALA A 223 -24.35 75.13 -52.22
CA ALA A 223 -24.56 76.58 -52.20
C ALA A 223 -24.20 77.23 -53.55
N LEU A 224 -23.11 76.82 -54.18
CA LEU A 224 -22.69 77.30 -55.51
C LEU A 224 -23.72 76.91 -56.58
N LEU A 225 -24.13 75.64 -56.63
CA LEU A 225 -25.18 75.14 -57.53
C LEU A 225 -26.49 75.91 -57.33
N LYS A 226 -26.88 76.19 -56.08
CA LYS A 226 -28.09 76.95 -55.78
C LYS A 226 -28.00 78.40 -56.26
N THR A 227 -26.88 79.09 -56.02
CA THR A 227 -26.70 80.48 -56.50
C THR A 227 -26.66 80.56 -58.02
N MET A 228 -26.01 79.60 -58.69
CA MET A 228 -26.02 79.47 -60.15
C MET A 228 -27.43 79.19 -60.69
N LEU A 229 -28.22 78.36 -60.01
CA LEU A 229 -29.61 78.10 -60.39
C LEU A 229 -30.48 79.36 -60.24
N GLU A 230 -30.31 80.10 -59.15
CA GLU A 230 -31.04 81.35 -58.90
C GLU A 230 -30.70 82.43 -59.95
N SER A 231 -29.43 82.56 -60.34
CA SER A 231 -29.02 83.50 -61.38
C SER A 231 -29.59 83.13 -62.76
N LEU A 232 -29.54 81.84 -63.15
CA LEU A 232 -30.13 81.33 -64.38
C LEU A 232 -31.65 81.56 -64.43
N LYS A 233 -32.34 81.39 -63.30
CA LYS A 233 -33.78 81.70 -63.18
C LYS A 233 -34.04 83.18 -63.43
N LEU A 234 -33.26 84.09 -62.83
CA LEU A 234 -33.39 85.53 -63.04
C LEU A 234 -33.09 85.92 -64.49
N GLU A 235 -32.09 85.31 -65.11
CA GLU A 235 -31.72 85.54 -66.51
C GLU A 235 -32.84 85.10 -67.45
N THR A 236 -33.41 83.91 -67.23
CA THR A 236 -34.55 83.37 -67.99
C THR A 236 -35.76 84.29 -67.88
N VAL A 237 -36.08 84.77 -66.67
CA VAL A 237 -37.17 85.74 -66.45
C VAL A 237 -36.91 87.04 -67.22
N ARG A 238 -35.67 87.54 -67.23
CA ARG A 238 -35.28 88.76 -67.98
C ARG A 238 -35.38 88.57 -69.49
N TYR A 239 -34.88 87.47 -70.05
CA TYR A 239 -34.98 87.17 -71.50
C TYR A 239 -36.43 87.01 -71.94
N LEU A 240 -37.26 86.34 -71.12
CA LEU A 240 -38.68 86.17 -71.39
C LEU A 240 -39.43 87.51 -71.37
N ALA A 241 -39.14 88.38 -70.40
CA ALA A 241 -39.69 89.74 -70.40
C ALA A 241 -39.26 90.50 -71.66
N ALA A 242 -37.98 90.47 -72.03
CA ALA A 242 -37.45 91.15 -73.20
C ALA A 242 -38.10 90.66 -74.51
N SER A 243 -38.30 89.35 -74.68
CA SER A 243 -38.92 88.77 -75.88
C SER A 243 -40.41 89.12 -76.00
N VAL A 244 -41.14 89.15 -74.89
CA VAL A 244 -42.54 89.62 -74.88
C VAL A 244 -42.61 91.11 -75.22
N PHE A 245 -41.73 91.94 -74.67
CA PHE A 245 -41.65 93.36 -75.01
C PHE A 245 -41.29 93.61 -76.47
N THR A 246 -40.34 92.87 -77.06
CA THR A 246 -40.01 93.01 -78.49
C THR A 246 -41.14 92.53 -79.39
N CYS A 247 -41.80 91.42 -79.05
CA CYS A 247 -42.97 90.94 -79.78
C CYS A 247 -44.12 91.97 -79.75
N LEU A 248 -44.42 92.54 -78.57
CA LEU A 248 -45.39 93.62 -78.43
C LEU A 248 -44.99 94.87 -79.24
N ALA A 249 -43.72 95.27 -79.21
CA ALA A 249 -43.22 96.40 -79.99
C ALA A 249 -43.37 96.18 -81.51
N ILE A 250 -43.08 94.96 -82.00
CA ILE A 250 -43.26 94.59 -83.41
C ILE A 250 -44.75 94.56 -83.77
N ALA A 251 -45.60 93.97 -82.93
CA ALA A 251 -47.05 93.94 -83.15
C ALA A 251 -47.65 95.35 -83.21
N LEU A 252 -47.23 96.26 -82.31
CA LEU A 252 -47.60 97.67 -82.36
C LEU A 252 -47.05 98.38 -83.61
N GLY A 253 -45.83 98.03 -84.04
CA GLY A 253 -45.24 98.53 -85.29
C GLY A 253 -46.01 98.10 -86.54
N LEU A 254 -46.42 96.83 -86.63
CA LEU A 254 -47.24 96.30 -87.72
C LEU A 254 -48.65 96.86 -87.71
N TYR A 255 -49.28 96.96 -86.53
CA TYR A 255 -50.58 97.61 -86.36
C TYR A 255 -50.54 99.05 -86.89
N ARG A 256 -49.45 99.78 -86.62
CA ARG A 256 -49.24 101.14 -87.11
C ARG A 256 -49.02 101.23 -88.62
N MET A 257 -48.41 100.23 -89.26
CA MET A 257 -48.27 100.18 -90.72
C MET A 257 -49.56 99.78 -91.45
N TRP A 258 -50.42 98.95 -90.83
CA TRP A 258 -51.71 98.55 -91.42
C TRP A 258 -52.77 99.66 -91.37
N GLN A 259 -52.59 100.66 -90.51
CA GLN A 259 -53.50 101.81 -90.39
C GLN A 259 -53.17 102.97 -91.36
N LYS A 260 -52.26 102.75 -92.30
CA LYS A 260 -51.95 103.64 -93.44
C LYS A 260 -52.20 102.90 -94.75
#